data_AF-A0A6C0J501-F1
#
_entry.id   AF-A0A6C0J501-F1
#
_cell.length_a   1.000
_cell.length_b   1.000
_cell.length_c   1.000
_cell.angle_alpha   90.00
_cell.angle_beta   90.00
_cell.angle_gamma   90.00
#
_symmetry.space_group_name_H-M   'P 1'
#
loop_
_entity.id
_entity.type
_entity.pdbx_description
1 polymer ?
#
loop_
_entity_poly.entity_id
_entity_poly.type
_entity_poly.pdbx_seq_one_letter_code
_entity_poly.pdbx_strand_id
1 'polypeptide(L)'
;MKLLLIIIMFAGILSVTVGYVNQLKKCPPPKIEYRYIPRTFEQEQDNPVKVSELYNTMFTQPTPWIKGITESKSKNTDPNRYYITQ
;
A
#
# COMPACT_ATOMS: atom_id res chain seq x y z
N MET A 1 31.56 -46.71 -5.15
CA MET A 1 31.64 -45.61 -6.14
C MET A 1 30.34 -45.43 -6.93
N LYS A 2 29.90 -46.40 -7.75
CA LYS A 2 28.69 -46.27 -8.60
C LYS A 2 27.38 -46.07 -7.82
N LEU A 3 27.21 -46.75 -6.68
CA LEU A 3 26.03 -46.61 -5.81
C LEU A 3 25.91 -45.21 -5.20
N LEU A 4 27.04 -44.61 -4.81
CA LEU A 4 27.10 -43.25 -4.27
C LEU A 4 26.64 -42.22 -5.31
N LEU A 5 27.07 -42.38 -6.57
CA LEU A 5 26.64 -41.51 -7.67
C LEU A 5 25.13 -41.59 -7.90
N ILE A 6 24.55 -42.80 -7.84
CA ILE A 6 23.10 -42.99 -8.02
C ILE A 6 22.32 -42.31 -6.87
N ILE A 7 22.79 -42.42 -5.63
CA ILE A 7 22.15 -41.79 -4.46
C ILE A 7 22.19 -40.26 -4.58
N ILE A 8 23.34 -39.68 -4.96
CA ILE A 8 23.50 -38.23 -5.12
C ILE A 8 22.61 -37.71 -6.26
N MET A 9 22.53 -38.44 -7.36
CA MET A 9 21.65 -38.10 -8.48
C MET A 9 20.18 -38.08 -8.04
N PHE A 10 19.74 -39.08 -7.28
CA PHE A 10 18.37 -39.17 -6.80
C PHE A 10 18.03 -38.06 -5.80
N ALA A 11 18.95 -37.76 -4.87
CA ALA A 11 18.81 -36.66 -3.92
C ALA A 11 18.72 -35.30 -4.62
N GLY A 12 19.50 -35.11 -5.70
CA GLY A 12 19.44 -33.89 -6.52
C GLY A 12 18.09 -33.69 -7.18
N ILE A 13 17.55 -34.75 -7.81
CA ILE A 13 16.23 -34.71 -8.45
C ILE A 13 15.15 -34.36 -7.42
N LEU A 14 15.16 -35.03 -6.26
CA LEU A 14 14.21 -34.76 -5.18
C LEU A 14 14.25 -33.30 -4.71
N SER A 15 15.45 -32.76 -4.49
CA SER A 15 15.65 -31.36 -4.07
C SER A 15 15.05 -30.36 -5.07
N VAL A 16 15.29 -30.57 -6.37
CA VAL A 16 14.74 -29.70 -7.44
C VAL A 16 13.22 -29.77 -7.48
N THR A 17 12.61 -30.96 -7.40
CA THR A 17 11.16 -31.10 -7.38
C THR A 17 10.51 -30.41 -6.18
N VAL A 18 11.09 -30.54 -4.98
CA VAL A 18 10.57 -29.89 -3.77
C VAL A 18 10.66 -28.36 -3.89
N GLY A 19 11.79 -27.84 -4.40
CA GLY A 19 11.98 -26.42 -4.64
C GLY A 19 10.94 -25.85 -5.62
N TYR A 20 10.70 -26.55 -6.73
CA TYR A 20 9.73 -26.15 -7.75
C TYR A 20 8.29 -26.10 -7.20
N VAL A 21 7.87 -27.14 -6.48
CA VAL A 21 6.53 -27.20 -5.89
C VAL A 21 6.34 -26.09 -4.84
N ASN A 22 7.36 -25.79 -4.04
CA ASN A 22 7.28 -24.72 -3.04
C ASN A 22 7.24 -23.32 -3.68
N GLN A 23 7.87 -23.14 -4.83
CA GLN A 23 7.80 -21.88 -5.58
C GLN A 23 6.39 -21.63 -6.13
N LEU A 24 5.73 -22.67 -6.65
CA LEU A 24 4.35 -22.57 -7.14
C LEU A 24 3.33 -22.21 -6.05
N LYS A 25 3.62 -22.56 -4.79
CA LYS A 25 2.76 -22.28 -3.63
C LYS A 25 2.87 -20.85 -3.09
N LYS A 26 3.87 -20.06 -3.53
CA LYS A 26 4.01 -18.67 -3.12
C LYS A 26 3.08 -17.78 -3.95
N CYS A 27 1.81 -17.71 -3.55
CA CYS A 27 0.94 -16.63 -3.99
C CYS A 27 1.39 -15.34 -3.28
N PRO A 28 1.67 -14.23 -4.00
CA PRO A 28 1.89 -12.96 -3.33
C PRO A 28 0.61 -12.56 -2.56
N PRO A 29 0.73 -11.93 -1.38
CA PRO A 29 -0.44 -11.43 -0.68
C PRO A 29 -1.18 -10.43 -1.57
N PRO A 30 -2.52 -10.40 -1.54
CA PRO A 30 -3.29 -9.44 -2.32
C PRO A 30 -2.88 -8.01 -1.92
N LYS A 31 -2.41 -7.23 -2.89
CA LYS A 31 -2.07 -5.82 -2.68
C LYS A 31 -3.34 -4.99 -2.88
N ILE A 32 -3.81 -4.33 -1.82
CA ILE A 32 -4.92 -3.39 -1.92
C ILE A 32 -4.43 -2.14 -2.65
N GLU A 33 -4.96 -1.87 -3.83
CA GLU A 33 -4.69 -0.66 -4.60
C GLU A 33 -5.83 0.34 -4.41
N TYR A 34 -5.58 1.43 -3.70
CA TYR A 34 -6.52 2.54 -3.62
C TYR A 34 -6.37 3.42 -4.86
N ARG A 35 -7.43 3.53 -5.66
CA ARG A 35 -7.49 4.42 -6.82
C ARG A 35 -8.42 5.58 -6.53
N TYR A 36 -7.98 6.78 -6.89
CA TYR A 36 -8.83 7.96 -6.83
C TYR A 36 -9.89 7.87 -7.94
N ILE A 37 -11.17 7.96 -7.55
CA ILE A 37 -12.29 8.07 -8.48
C ILE A 37 -12.76 9.52 -8.40
N PRO A 38 -12.67 10.30 -9.49
CA PRO A 38 -13.18 11.66 -9.49
C PRO A 38 -14.69 11.65 -9.24
N ARG A 39 -15.16 12.62 -8.46
CA ARG A 39 -16.60 12.81 -8.25
C ARG A 39 -17.25 13.23 -9.55
N THR A 40 -18.51 12.85 -9.73
CA THR A 40 -19.33 13.40 -10.80
C THR A 40 -19.77 14.83 -10.45
N PHE A 41 -20.14 15.63 -11.45
CA PHE A 41 -20.58 17.00 -11.25
C PHE A 41 -21.75 17.12 -10.26
N GLU A 42 -22.76 16.24 -10.38
CA GLU A 42 -23.91 16.20 -9.47
C GLU A 42 -23.49 15.94 -8.02
N GLN A 43 -22.56 15.00 -7.80
CA GLN A 43 -22.05 14.68 -6.46
C GLN A 43 -21.26 15.84 -5.83
N GLU A 44 -20.58 16.65 -6.63
CA GLU A 44 -19.88 17.85 -6.15
C GLU A 44 -20.87 18.97 -5.77
N GLN A 45 -22.01 19.05 -6.44
CA GLN A 45 -23.07 20.01 -6.12
C GLN A 45 -23.86 19.60 -4.87
N ASP A 46 -24.20 18.32 -4.74
CA ASP A 46 -24.97 17.79 -3.62
C ASP A 46 -24.14 17.68 -2.33
N ASN A 47 -22.83 17.41 -2.46
CA ASN A 47 -21.91 17.32 -1.32
C ASN A 47 -20.62 18.13 -1.57
N PRO A 48 -20.74 19.48 -1.52
CA PRO A 48 -19.61 20.35 -1.78
C PRO A 48 -18.57 20.20 -0.67
N VAL A 49 -17.29 20.23 -1.06
CA VAL A 49 -16.18 20.22 -0.11
C VAL A 49 -16.25 21.50 0.72
N LYS A 50 -16.20 21.36 2.06
CA LYS A 50 -16.18 22.52 2.95
C LYS A 50 -14.93 23.36 2.69
N VAL A 51 -15.13 24.59 2.27
CA VAL A 51 -14.07 25.58 1.99
C VAL A 51 -13.14 25.73 3.20
N SER A 52 -13.69 25.72 4.41
CA SER A 52 -12.91 25.78 5.64
C SER A 52 -11.96 24.59 5.83
N GLU A 53 -12.35 23.39 5.40
CA GLU A 53 -11.50 22.19 5.46
C GLU A 53 -10.41 22.24 4.37
N LEU A 54 -10.77 22.69 3.16
CA LEU A 54 -9.85 22.80 2.02
C LEU A 54 -8.70 23.76 2.30
N TYR A 55 -8.99 24.92 2.89
CA TYR A 55 -7.99 25.95 3.19
C TYR A 55 -7.46 25.91 4.62
N ASN A 56 -7.91 24.96 5.45
CA ASN A 56 -7.52 24.87 6.86
C ASN A 56 -6.00 24.86 7.03
N THR A 57 -5.30 24.11 6.16
CA THR A 57 -3.84 23.97 6.22
C THR A 57 -3.10 25.27 6.05
N MET A 58 -3.64 26.24 5.29
CA MET A 58 -3.03 27.56 5.10
C MET A 58 -2.99 28.38 6.40
N PHE A 59 -3.90 28.11 7.33
CA PHE A 59 -4.03 28.84 8.59
C PHE A 59 -3.53 28.05 9.79
N THR A 60 -3.50 26.71 9.70
CA THR A 60 -3.09 25.84 10.82
C THR A 60 -1.65 25.33 10.69
N GLN A 61 -1.12 25.20 9.48
CA GLN A 61 0.26 24.76 9.31
C GLN A 61 1.19 25.98 9.29
N PRO A 62 2.22 26.03 10.15
CA PRO A 62 3.20 27.09 10.08
C PRO A 62 3.88 27.01 8.71
N THR A 63 4.01 28.16 8.05
CA THR A 63 4.76 28.20 6.79
C THR A 63 6.21 27.78 7.07
N PRO A 64 6.97 27.33 6.04
CA PRO A 64 8.38 26.97 6.21
C PRO A 64 9.22 28.09 6.86
N TRP A 65 8.77 29.35 6.74
CA TRP A 65 9.37 30.54 7.34
C TRP A 65 9.08 30.70 8.84
N ILE A 66 7.99 30.12 9.37
CA ILE A 66 7.59 30.14 10.79
C ILE A 66 7.96 28.83 11.52
N LYS A 67 8.38 27.79 10.78
CA LYS A 67 8.59 26.40 11.24
C LYS A 67 9.62 26.21 12.38
N GLY A 68 10.36 27.25 12.77
CA GLY A 68 11.27 27.20 13.92
C GLY A 68 10.59 27.22 15.29
N ILE A 69 9.29 27.55 15.39
CA ILE A 69 8.68 27.95 16.69
C ILE A 69 7.60 26.97 17.21
N THR A 70 7.03 26.08 16.38
CA THR A 70 5.92 25.23 16.84
C THR A 70 5.98 23.81 16.27
N GLU A 71 6.21 22.86 17.18
CA GLU A 71 6.15 21.42 16.92
C GLU A 71 4.75 21.00 16.42
N SER A 72 4.74 20.23 15.34
CA SER A 72 3.53 19.83 14.62
C SER A 72 2.75 18.75 15.37
N LYS A 73 1.54 19.07 15.84
CA LYS A 73 0.55 18.01 16.15
C LYS A 73 0.06 17.41 14.83
N SER A 74 0.46 16.17 14.55
CA SER A 74 -0.06 15.38 13.44
C SER A 74 -1.57 15.18 13.62
N LYS A 75 -2.36 15.73 12.70
CA LYS A 75 -3.81 15.54 12.67
C LYS A 75 -4.10 14.22 11.96
N ASN A 76 -4.50 13.19 12.71
CA ASN A 76 -5.04 11.95 12.17
C ASN A 76 -6.28 12.30 11.33
N THR A 77 -6.12 12.26 10.01
CA THR A 77 -7.23 12.37 9.06
C THR A 77 -7.40 10.98 8.49
N ASP A 78 -8.56 10.35 8.72
CA ASP A 78 -8.83 9.00 8.23
C ASP A 78 -8.68 8.96 6.70
N PRO A 79 -7.68 8.23 6.17
CA PRO A 79 -7.40 8.23 4.74
C PRO A 79 -8.58 7.68 3.93
N ASN A 80 -9.43 6.84 4.52
CA ASN A 80 -10.55 6.16 3.87
C ASN A 80 -11.73 7.08 3.51
N ARG A 81 -11.70 8.38 3.81
CA ARG A 81 -12.82 9.29 3.48
C ARG A 81 -12.99 9.52 1.97
N TYR A 82 -11.96 9.23 1.17
CA TYR A 82 -11.94 9.52 -0.27
C TYR A 82 -11.65 8.30 -1.15
N TYR A 83 -11.46 7.10 -0.57
CA TYR A 83 -11.19 5.88 -1.32
C TYR A 83 -12.32 4.89 -1.13
N ILE A 84 -12.88 4.42 -2.24
CA ILE A 84 -13.88 3.35 -2.26
C ILE A 84 -13.13 2.05 -2.54
N THR A 85 -13.23 1.08 -1.64
CA THR A 85 -12.70 -0.28 -1.87
C THR A 85 -13.68 -1.01 -2.79
N GLN A 86 -13.17 -1.59 -3.88
CA GLN A 86 -13.92 -2.51 -4.73
C GLN A 86 -13.75 -3.95 -4.24
#